data_AF-A0A7Y4RQD6-F1
#
_entry.id   AF-A0A7Y4RQD6-F1
#
_cell.length_a   1.000
_cell.length_b   1.000
_cell.length_c   1.000
_cell.angle_alpha   90.00
_cell.angle_beta   90.00
_cell.angle_gamma   90.00
#
_symmetry.space_group_name_H-M   'P 1'
#
loop_
_entity.id
_entity.type
_entity.pdbx_description
1 polymer ?
#
loop_
_entity_poly.entity_id
_entity_poly.type
_entity_poly.pdbx_seq_one_letter_code
_entity_poly.pdbx_strand_id
1 'polypeptide(L)'
;MTHEDALELAGRALDGPLAAADRAALEAHLAECAPCRTETAALAGIHAALSAWSAAPSGANGAIERVVARVGARLAAAALIG
;
A
#
# COMPACT_ATOMS: atom_id res chain seq x y z
N MET A 1 25.56 -3.29 -9.59
CA MET A 1 24.31 -2.87 -10.27
C MET A 1 24.36 -1.37 -10.46
N THR A 2 23.52 -0.81 -11.31
CA THR A 2 23.40 0.65 -11.40
C THR A 2 22.58 1.21 -10.22
N HIS A 3 22.62 2.53 -10.01
CA HIS A 3 21.75 3.17 -9.02
C HIS A 3 20.27 2.98 -9.35
N GLU A 4 19.92 3.04 -10.63
CA GLU A 4 18.54 2.84 -11.10
C GLU A 4 18.04 1.43 -10.78
N ASP A 5 18.84 0.40 -11.10
CA ASP A 5 18.50 -1.00 -10.77
C ASP A 5 18.30 -1.20 -9.26
N ALA A 6 19.14 -0.55 -8.44
CA ALA A 6 19.06 -0.63 -6.99
C ALA A 6 17.75 -0.03 -6.45
N LEU A 7 17.34 1.12 -6.99
CA LEU A 7 16.09 1.78 -6.61
C LEU A 7 14.87 0.98 -7.07
N GLU A 8 14.92 0.39 -8.26
CA GLU A 8 13.86 -0.48 -8.75
C GLU A 8 13.69 -1.72 -7.87
N LEU A 9 14.80 -2.41 -7.55
CA LEU A 9 14.78 -3.56 -6.64
C LEU A 9 14.29 -3.18 -5.25
N ALA A 10 14.70 -2.03 -4.73
CA ALA A 10 14.22 -1.55 -3.43
C ALA A 10 12.72 -1.27 -3.43
N GLY A 11 12.17 -0.68 -4.50
CA GLY A 11 10.72 -0.51 -4.66
C GLY A 11 9.99 -1.84 -4.65
N ARG A 12 10.44 -2.79 -5.49
CA ARG A 12 9.88 -4.17 -5.52
C ARG A 12 9.95 -4.87 -4.16
N ALA A 13 11.01 -4.63 -3.38
CA ALA A 13 11.17 -5.18 -2.04
C ALA A 13 10.16 -4.66 -1.02
N LEU A 14 9.62 -3.45 -1.23
CA LEU A 14 8.57 -2.85 -0.39
C LEU A 14 7.19 -3.44 -0.71
N ASP A 15 6.95 -3.75 -1.99
CA ASP A 15 5.69 -4.36 -2.44
C ASP A 15 5.62 -5.87 -2.12
N GLY A 16 6.77 -6.51 -1.91
CA GLY A 16 6.83 -7.93 -1.53
C GLY A 16 8.23 -8.52 -1.45
N PRO A 17 8.34 -9.81 -1.12
CA PRO A 17 9.63 -10.48 -1.06
C PRO A 17 10.31 -10.54 -2.43
N LEU A 18 11.62 -10.29 -2.45
CA LEU A 18 12.44 -10.46 -3.64
C LEU A 18 12.94 -11.90 -3.74
N ALA A 19 13.33 -12.32 -4.95
CA ALA A 19 14.17 -13.49 -5.11
C ALA A 19 15.50 -13.31 -4.36
N ALA A 20 16.07 -14.42 -3.86
CA ALA A 20 17.28 -14.37 -3.04
C ALA A 20 18.48 -13.70 -3.76
N ALA A 21 18.64 -13.93 -5.07
CA ALA A 21 19.68 -13.31 -5.87
C ALA A 21 19.52 -11.78 -5.95
N ASP A 22 18.31 -11.30 -6.25
CA ASP A 22 17.97 -9.87 -6.30
C ASP A 22 18.19 -9.21 -4.94
N ARG A 23 17.79 -9.89 -3.85
CA ARG A 23 17.99 -9.43 -2.47
C ARG A 23 19.46 -9.26 -2.15
N ALA A 24 20.27 -10.28 -2.42
CA ALA A 24 21.71 -10.25 -2.16
C ALA A 24 22.42 -9.17 -3.00
N ALA A 25 22.02 -9.00 -4.26
CA ALA A 25 22.57 -7.96 -5.12
C ALA A 25 22.25 -6.56 -4.60
N LEU A 26 21.01 -6.32 -4.15
CA LEU A 26 20.58 -5.05 -3.57
C LEU A 26 21.35 -4.75 -2.28
N GLU A 27 21.47 -5.73 -1.39
CA GLU A 27 22.21 -5.60 -0.13
C GLU A 27 23.68 -5.26 -0.36
N ALA A 28 24.33 -5.92 -1.32
CA ALA A 28 25.72 -5.64 -1.69
C ALA A 28 25.90 -4.18 -2.16
N HIS A 29 24.99 -3.67 -2.99
CA HIS A 29 25.04 -2.28 -3.45
C HIS A 29 24.80 -1.29 -2.30
N LEU A 30 23.84 -1.57 -1.44
CA LEU A 30 23.52 -0.71 -0.29
C LEU A 30 24.65 -0.68 0.75
N ALA A 31 25.45 -1.73 0.87
CA ALA A 31 26.64 -1.72 1.72
C ALA A 31 27.65 -0.64 1.28
N GLU A 32 27.81 -0.45 -0.03
CA GLU A 32 28.83 0.42 -0.60
C GLU A 32 28.30 1.82 -0.97
N CYS A 33 26.99 1.98 -1.21
CA CYS A 33 26.42 3.21 -1.76
C CYS A 33 25.60 4.01 -0.73
N ALA A 34 26.21 5.05 -0.14
CA ALA A 34 25.52 5.95 0.79
C ALA A 34 24.30 6.68 0.19
N PRO A 35 24.34 7.22 -1.05
CA PRO A 35 23.16 7.84 -1.67
C PRO A 35 21.97 6.88 -1.77
N CYS A 36 22.18 5.66 -2.26
CA CYS A 36 21.10 4.69 -2.39
C CYS A 36 20.54 4.26 -1.02
N ARG A 37 21.34 4.22 0.05
CA ARG A 37 20.80 3.99 1.41
C ARG A 37 19.82 5.10 1.84
N THR A 38 20.15 6.36 1.55
CA THR A 38 19.28 7.50 1.85
C THR A 38 17.99 7.44 1.04
N GLU A 39 18.08 7.19 -0.26
CA GLU A 39 16.92 7.14 -1.15
C GLU A 39 15.99 5.97 -0.82
N THR A 40 16.55 4.78 -0.58
CA THR A 40 15.76 3.60 -0.19
C THR A 40 15.06 3.79 1.16
N ALA A 41 15.70 4.48 2.12
CA ALA A 41 15.05 4.85 3.37
C ALA A 41 13.89 5.84 3.15
N ALA A 42 14.05 6.81 2.25
CA ALA A 42 12.98 7.75 1.90
C ALA A 42 11.79 7.04 1.22
N LEU A 43 12.07 6.14 0.27
CA LEU A 43 11.08 5.26 -0.37
C LEU A 43 10.30 4.44 0.67
N ALA A 44 10.99 3.81 1.62
CA ALA A 44 10.36 3.05 2.70
C ALA A 44 9.45 3.94 3.58
N GLY A 45 9.88 5.16 3.88
CA GLY A 45 9.06 6.13 4.63
C GLY A 45 7.77 6.52 3.90
N ILE A 46 7.85 6.78 2.59
CA ILE A 46 6.68 7.09 1.75
C ILE A 46 5.74 5.88 1.69
N HIS A 47 6.28 4.69 1.43
CA HIS A 47 5.49 3.45 1.39
C HIS A 47 4.76 3.21 2.72
N ALA A 48 5.44 3.38 3.85
CA ALA A 48 4.81 3.24 5.17
C ALA A 48 3.67 4.26 5.38
N ALA A 49 3.87 5.51 4.97
CA ALA A 49 2.82 6.54 5.06
C ALA A 49 1.59 6.19 4.19
N LEU A 50 1.81 5.69 2.97
CA LEU A 50 0.73 5.27 2.08
C LEU A 50 -0.02 4.04 2.61
N SER A 51 0.71 3.05 3.13
CA SER A 51 0.10 1.86 3.76
C SER A 51 -0.69 2.21 5.02
N ALA A 52 -0.21 3.16 5.83
CA ALA A 52 -0.96 3.64 6.98
C ALA A 52 -2.24 4.39 6.56
N TRP A 53 -2.15 5.19 5.50
CA TRP A 53 -3.32 5.89 4.95
C TRP A 53 -4.37 4.93 4.38
N SER A 54 -3.95 3.88 3.67
CA SER A 54 -4.86 2.89 3.10
C SER A 54 -5.45 1.93 4.13
N ALA A 55 -4.73 1.65 5.21
CA ALA A 55 -5.20 0.83 6.33
C ALA A 55 -6.21 1.56 7.23
N ALA A 56 -6.26 2.89 7.18
CA ALA A 56 -7.27 3.65 7.89
C ALA A 56 -8.65 3.25 7.35
N PRO A 57 -9.59 2.80 8.19
CA PRO A 57 -10.92 2.43 7.72
C PRO A 57 -11.53 3.62 7.03
N SER A 58 -11.78 3.51 5.72
CA SER A 58 -12.50 4.54 5.02
C SER A 58 -13.89 4.60 5.64
N GLY A 59 -14.19 5.69 6.35
CA GLY A 59 -15.55 5.94 6.85
C GLY A 59 -16.59 5.89 5.73
N ALA A 60 -16.14 5.97 4.47
CA ALA A 60 -16.88 5.78 3.24
C ALA A 60 -17.51 4.38 3.09
N ASN A 61 -16.80 3.28 3.41
CA ASN A 61 -17.39 1.93 3.30
C ASN A 61 -18.56 1.78 4.27
N GLY A 62 -18.38 2.18 5.53
CA GLY A 62 -19.47 2.22 6.50
C GLY A 62 -20.58 3.22 6.12
N ALA A 63 -20.26 4.32 5.45
CA ALA A 63 -21.27 5.27 4.96
C ALA A 63 -22.12 4.67 3.84
N ILE A 64 -21.50 3.97 2.89
CA ILE A 64 -22.18 3.27 1.79
C ILE A 64 -23.08 2.17 2.35
N GLU A 65 -22.59 1.35 3.26
CA GLU A 65 -23.38 0.30 3.93
C GLU A 65 -24.61 0.89 4.65
N ARG A 66 -24.44 2.01 5.37
CA ARG A 66 -25.56 2.71 6.02
C ARG A 66 -26.58 3.26 5.02
N VAL A 67 -26.13 3.74 3.85
CA VAL A 67 -27.03 4.21 2.79
C VAL A 67 -27.80 3.03 2.19
N VAL A 68 -27.12 1.94 1.84
CA VAL A 68 -27.73 0.71 1.31
C VAL A 68 -28.76 0.15 2.28
N ALA A 69 -28.42 0.02 3.56
CA ALA A 69 -29.34 -0.45 4.59
C ALA A 69 -30.59 0.44 4.70
N ARG A 70 -30.41 1.77 4.64
CA ARG A 70 -31.53 2.73 4.71
C ARG A 70 -32.44 2.66 3.50
N VAL A 71 -31.88 2.47 2.29
CA VAL A 71 -32.68 2.29 1.07
C VAL A 71 -33.45 0.97 1.13
N GLY A 72 -32.79 -0.13 1.51
CA GLY A 72 -33.44 -1.43 1.66
C GLY A 72 -34.60 -1.41 2.65
N ALA A 73 -34.42 -0.80 3.83
CA ALA A 73 -35.48 -0.66 4.83
C ALA A 73 -36.69 0.15 4.31
N ARG A 74 -36.45 1.21 3.53
CA ARG A 74 -37.52 2.00 2.92
C ARG A 74 -38.32 1.23 1.88
N LEU A 75 -37.64 0.46 1.04
CA LEU A 75 -38.30 -0.37 0.03
C LEU A 75 -39.15 -1.47 0.68
N ALA A 76 -38.63 -2.13 1.71
CA ALA A 76 -39.38 -3.13 2.48
C ALA A 76 -40.61 -2.52 3.17
N ALA A 77 -40.48 -1.33 3.76
CA ALA A 77 -41.61 -0.62 4.36
C ALA A 77 -42.67 -0.23 3.33
N ALA A 78 -42.27 0.26 2.15
CA ALA A 78 -43.21 0.60 1.08
C ALA A 78 -44.00 -0.63 0.57
N ALA A 79 -43.37 -1.80 0.53
CA ALA A 79 -44.00 -3.05 0.11
C ALA A 79 -45.00 -3.63 1.11
N LEU A 80 -44.99 -3.19 2.37
CA LEU A 80 -45.92 -3.65 3.42
C LEU A 80 -47.21 -2.82 3.49
N ILE A 81 -47.25 -1.67 2.80
CA ILE A 81 -48.35 -0.69 2.89
C ILE A 81 -49.09 -0.57 1.53
N GLY A 82 -48.66 -1.30 0.50
CA GLY A 82 -49.29 -1.36 -0.83
C GLY A 82 -49.84 -2.75 -1.12
#